data_AF-A0A917MF14-F1
#
_entry.id   AF-A0A917MF14-F1
#
_cell.length_a   1.000
_cell.length_b   1.000
_cell.length_c   1.000
_cell.angle_alpha   90.00
_cell.angle_beta   90.00
_cell.angle_gamma   90.00
#
_symmetry.space_group_name_H-M   'P 1'
#
loop_
_entity.id
_entity.type
_entity.pdbx_description
1 polymer ?
#
loop_
_entity_poly.entity_id
_entity_poly.type
_entity_poly.pdbx_seq_one_letter_code
_entity_poly.pdbx_strand_id
1 'polypeptide(L)'
;MKEKDTYHHVDAPDKLPDALRANPYTVPEGYFDDLYNRTLQQCRHMEETPTTFAVPSGYFQQLEDGIMAKIAEEKLRNIVGEAGFSVPEGYFSSLEEQSLANVKIRKNAVEPGFAVPEHYFDTLQNRITDRTSRREATLVRKISRPTKWVGYAAAACIAMVMGITGIFRLVDDGAETSSPLASVSDQEILNYLELYGTANDMIYISEHLDDFDEPNISEGISEVDLEAYLNHTL
;
A
#
# COMPACT_ATOMS: atom_id res chain seq x y z
N MET A 1 -49.26 46.21 16.54
CA MET A 1 -48.44 45.20 17.20
C MET A 1 -47.10 45.85 17.54
N LYS A 2 -46.73 45.91 18.82
CA LYS A 2 -45.42 46.42 19.26
C LYS A 2 -44.64 45.21 19.76
N GLU A 3 -43.52 44.92 19.12
CA GLU A 3 -42.60 43.86 19.51
C GLU A 3 -42.08 44.13 20.92
N LYS A 4 -42.08 43.11 21.78
CA LYS A 4 -41.81 43.23 23.23
C LYS A 4 -40.40 42.79 23.63
N ASP A 5 -39.54 42.47 22.67
CA ASP A 5 -38.23 41.83 22.94
C ASP A 5 -37.02 42.64 22.48
N THR A 6 -37.16 43.97 22.32
CA THR A 6 -35.99 44.84 22.19
C THR A 6 -35.58 45.31 23.58
N TYR A 7 -34.55 44.69 24.15
CA TYR A 7 -33.92 45.12 25.39
C TYR A 7 -33.34 46.53 25.22
N HIS A 8 -34.07 47.54 25.65
CA HIS A 8 -33.52 48.88 25.85
C HIS A 8 -32.95 48.95 27.27
N HIS A 9 -31.61 48.97 27.38
CA HIS A 9 -30.94 49.23 28.66
C HIS A 9 -31.26 50.67 29.07
N VAL A 10 -31.98 50.86 30.18
CA VAL A 10 -32.59 52.13 30.60
C VAL A 10 -31.55 53.23 30.92
N ASP A 11 -30.28 52.86 31.02
CA ASP A 11 -29.15 53.76 31.34
C ASP A 11 -28.10 53.87 30.22
N ALA A 12 -28.37 53.35 29.02
CA ALA A 12 -27.44 53.51 27.90
C ALA A 12 -27.68 54.84 27.18
N PRO A 13 -26.68 55.72 27.04
CA PRO A 13 -26.84 56.94 26.24
C PRO A 13 -27.24 56.56 24.80
N ASP A 14 -28.26 57.22 24.25
CA ASP A 14 -28.79 57.05 22.87
C ASP A 14 -27.71 57.20 21.77
N LYS A 15 -26.52 57.66 22.15
CA LYS A 15 -25.34 57.74 21.30
C LYS A 15 -24.30 56.78 21.86
N LEU A 16 -23.92 55.79 21.05
CA LEU A 16 -22.72 54.99 21.29
C LEU A 16 -21.55 55.92 21.69
N PRO A 17 -20.81 55.58 22.76
CA PRO A 17 -19.67 56.38 23.20
C PRO A 17 -18.69 56.57 22.04
N ASP A 18 -18.09 57.76 21.93
CA ASP A 18 -17.24 58.12 20.78
C ASP A 18 -16.05 57.17 20.60
N ALA A 19 -15.61 56.50 21.67
CA ALA A 19 -14.61 55.43 21.63
C ALA A 19 -15.01 54.21 20.78
N LEU A 20 -16.31 53.94 20.61
CA LEU A 20 -16.83 52.86 19.74
C LEU A 20 -17.10 53.34 18.30
N ARG A 21 -16.98 54.65 18.04
CA ARG A 21 -17.13 55.24 16.70
C ARG A 21 -15.79 55.37 15.97
N ALA A 22 -14.68 55.29 16.69
CA ALA A 22 -13.35 55.26 16.12
C ALA A 22 -12.92 53.81 15.91
N ASN A 23 -12.47 53.48 14.70
CA ASN A 23 -11.91 52.16 14.43
C ASN A 23 -10.60 51.98 15.23
N PRO A 24 -10.51 51.03 16.18
CA PRO A 24 -9.31 50.83 16.99
C PRO A 24 -8.18 50.15 16.20
N TYR A 25 -8.45 49.64 15.00
CA TYR A 25 -7.45 48.99 14.16
C TYR A 25 -6.74 50.04 13.31
N THR A 26 -5.43 50.20 13.56
CA THR A 26 -4.53 50.97 12.70
C THR A 26 -3.67 50.00 11.91
N VAL A 27 -3.41 50.34 10.65
CA VAL A 27 -2.45 49.59 9.83
C VAL A 27 -1.13 50.36 9.77
N PRO A 28 0.01 49.67 9.63
CA PRO A 28 1.29 50.31 9.37
C PRO A 28 1.24 51.18 8.11
N GLU A 29 2.08 52.23 8.09
CA GLU A 29 2.25 53.08 6.92
C GLU A 29 2.68 52.23 5.70
N GLY A 30 2.03 52.42 4.55
CA GLY A 30 2.29 51.66 3.32
C GLY A 30 1.64 50.28 3.24
N TYR A 31 0.91 49.81 4.27
CA TYR A 31 0.28 48.48 4.28
C TYR A 31 -0.57 48.18 3.04
N PHE A 32 -1.39 49.14 2.59
CA PHE A 32 -2.27 48.95 1.45
C PHE A 32 -1.53 49.02 0.10
N ASP A 33 -0.44 49.79 0.03
CA ASP A 33 0.40 49.86 -1.17
C ASP A 33 1.19 48.56 -1.35
N ASP A 34 1.75 48.03 -0.26
CA ASP A 34 2.43 46.74 -0.26
C ASP A 34 1.47 45.59 -0.56
N LEU A 35 0.27 45.63 0.01
CA LEU A 35 -0.78 44.66 -0.28
C LEU A 35 -1.17 44.70 -1.76
N TYR A 36 -1.39 45.91 -2.32
CA TYR A 36 -1.71 46.09 -3.72
C TYR A 36 -0.61 45.53 -4.63
N ASN A 37 0.64 45.88 -4.37
CA ASN A 37 1.79 45.40 -5.14
C ASN A 37 1.92 43.88 -5.07
N ARG A 38 1.73 43.29 -3.87
CA ARG A 38 1.79 41.84 -3.68
C ARG A 38 0.66 41.13 -4.42
N THR A 39 -0.57 41.64 -4.33
CA THR A 39 -1.72 41.07 -5.04
C THR A 39 -1.53 41.17 -6.56
N LEU A 40 -1.02 42.30 -7.07
CA LEU A 40 -0.73 42.47 -8.50
C LEU A 40 0.36 41.50 -8.98
N GLN A 41 1.43 41.31 -8.19
CA GLN A 41 2.46 40.32 -8.48
C GLN A 41 1.90 38.89 -8.50
N GLN A 42 1.00 38.55 -7.56
CA GLN A 42 0.32 37.26 -7.54
C GLN A 42 -0.57 37.05 -8.75
N CYS A 43 -1.38 38.05 -9.14
CA CYS A 43 -2.24 37.96 -10.32
C CYS A 43 -1.42 37.74 -11.60
N ARG A 44 -0.28 38.45 -11.75
CA ARG A 44 0.62 38.26 -12.90
C ARG A 44 1.19 36.85 -12.97
N HIS A 45 1.59 36.27 -11.83
CA HIS A 45 2.06 34.88 -11.78
C HIS A 45 0.96 33.87 -12.09
N MET A 46 -0.30 34.17 -11.73
CA MET A 46 -1.44 33.31 -12.07
C MET A 46 -1.75 33.33 -13.56
N GLU A 47 -1.65 34.49 -14.24
CA GLU A 47 -1.88 34.62 -15.68
C GLU A 47 -0.86 33.83 -16.54
N GLU A 48 0.37 33.64 -16.05
CA GLU A 48 1.41 32.86 -16.73
C GLU A 48 1.25 31.35 -16.55
N THR A 49 0.42 30.90 -15.60
CA THR A 49 0.12 29.48 -15.41
C THR A 49 -1.22 29.15 -16.07
N PRO A 50 -1.28 28.19 -17.02
CA PRO A 50 -2.56 27.82 -17.59
C PRO A 50 -3.51 27.38 -16.48
N THR A 51 -4.67 28.02 -16.40
CA THR A 51 -5.78 27.79 -15.45
C THR A 51 -6.51 26.46 -15.69
N THR A 52 -5.79 25.47 -16.19
CA THR A 52 -6.24 24.08 -16.29
C THR A 52 -5.46 23.30 -15.25
N PHE A 53 -6.06 23.11 -14.06
CA PHE A 53 -5.68 22.03 -13.16
C PHE A 53 -6.04 20.71 -13.87
N ALA A 54 -5.18 20.30 -14.80
CA ALA A 54 -5.32 19.08 -15.55
C ALA A 54 -4.58 17.99 -14.79
N VAL A 55 -5.35 17.03 -14.28
CA VAL A 55 -4.78 15.85 -13.65
C VAL A 55 -4.03 15.04 -14.72
N PRO A 56 -2.76 14.68 -14.50
CA PRO A 56 -1.99 13.87 -15.45
C PRO A 56 -2.71 12.56 -15.80
N SER A 57 -2.60 12.14 -17.06
CA SER A 57 -3.12 10.84 -17.49
C SER A 57 -2.53 9.73 -16.63
N GLY A 58 -3.35 8.88 -16.03
CA GLY A 58 -2.90 7.77 -15.18
C GLY A 58 -2.87 8.08 -13.68
N TYR A 59 -3.13 9.33 -13.25
CA TYR A 59 -3.14 9.69 -11.83
C TYR A 59 -4.10 8.81 -11.01
N PHE A 60 -5.36 8.69 -11.44
CA PHE A 60 -6.36 7.91 -10.72
C PHE A 60 -6.10 6.40 -10.78
N GLN A 61 -5.51 5.92 -11.89
CA GLN A 61 -5.11 4.53 -12.03
C GLN A 61 -3.97 4.17 -11.07
N GLN A 62 -3.05 5.10 -10.79
CA GLN A 62 -1.90 4.88 -9.89
C GLN A 62 -2.16 5.33 -8.46
N LEU A 63 -3.26 6.04 -8.20
CA LEU A 63 -3.56 6.61 -6.89
C LEU A 63 -3.77 5.53 -5.84
N GLU A 64 -4.52 4.48 -6.19
CA GLU A 64 -4.78 3.35 -5.30
C GLU A 64 -3.48 2.64 -4.91
N ASP A 65 -2.69 2.24 -5.91
CA ASP A 65 -1.37 1.62 -5.70
C ASP A 65 -0.46 2.52 -4.87
N GLY A 66 -0.46 3.83 -5.14
CA GLY A 66 0.34 4.81 -4.40
C GLY A 66 -0.08 4.96 -2.94
N ILE A 67 -1.38 4.97 -2.66
CA ILE A 67 -1.93 5.00 -1.30
C ILE A 67 -1.57 3.71 -0.56
N MET A 68 -1.75 2.54 -1.19
CA MET A 68 -1.42 1.26 -0.58
C MET A 68 0.08 1.12 -0.30
N ALA A 69 0.94 1.58 -1.22
CA ALA A 69 2.38 1.62 -1.01
C ALA A 69 2.77 2.53 0.17
N LYS A 70 2.11 3.68 0.32
CA LYS A 70 2.32 4.59 1.46
C LYS A 70 1.88 4.00 2.80
N ILE A 71 0.74 3.31 2.83
CA ILE A 71 0.26 2.61 4.02
C ILE A 71 1.21 1.47 4.40
N ALA A 72 1.72 0.72 3.42
CA ALA A 72 2.69 -0.33 3.64
C ALA A 72 4.03 0.23 4.17
N GLU A 73 4.51 1.33 3.61
CA GLU A 73 5.69 2.07 4.10
C GLU A 73 5.52 2.47 5.57
N GLU A 74 4.38 3.05 5.93
CA GLU A 74 4.10 3.50 7.29
C GLU A 74 4.04 2.34 8.29
N LYS A 75 3.39 1.24 7.92
CA LYS A 75 3.37 0.00 8.72
C LYS A 75 4.79 -0.53 8.95
N LEU A 76 5.63 -0.56 7.90
CA LEU A 76 7.01 -1.00 8.02
C LEU A 76 7.83 -0.05 8.91
N ARG A 77 7.64 1.26 8.80
CA ARG A 77 8.33 2.25 9.64
C ARG A 77 7.95 2.13 11.13
N ASN A 78 6.72 1.72 11.44
CA ASN A 78 6.29 1.48 12.82
C ASN A 78 6.88 0.19 13.40
N ILE A 79 7.25 -0.77 12.54
CA ILE A 79 7.89 -2.05 12.94
C ILE A 79 9.42 -1.89 13.01
N VAL A 80 9.99 -1.09 12.11
CA VAL A 80 11.43 -0.88 11.96
C VAL A 80 11.83 0.43 12.66
N GLY A 81 12.30 0.33 13.91
CA GLY A 81 12.61 1.48 14.76
C GLY A 81 13.81 2.34 14.32
N GLU A 82 14.68 1.82 13.46
CA GLU A 82 15.80 2.56 12.88
C GLU A 82 15.79 2.41 11.36
N ALA A 83 16.01 3.49 10.62
CA ALA A 83 15.91 3.53 9.16
C ALA A 83 16.86 2.56 8.41
N GLY A 84 17.71 1.80 9.11
CA GLY A 84 18.63 0.79 8.54
C GLY A 84 19.76 1.39 7.69
N PHE A 85 19.66 2.65 7.33
CA PHE A 85 20.65 3.40 6.57
C PHE A 85 21.34 4.41 7.47
N SER A 86 22.62 4.18 7.71
CA SER A 86 23.51 5.14 8.36
C SER A 86 24.26 5.90 7.27
N VAL A 87 24.31 7.23 7.40
CA VAL A 87 25.15 8.06 6.54
C VAL A 87 26.60 7.84 6.97
N PRO A 88 27.51 7.48 6.05
CA PRO A 88 28.92 7.33 6.38
C PRO A 88 29.51 8.62 6.96
N GLU A 89 30.44 8.48 7.90
CA GLU A 89 31.16 9.62 8.47
C GLU A 89 31.81 10.46 7.37
N GLY A 90 31.56 11.78 7.38
CA GLY A 90 32.12 12.70 6.39
C GLY A 90 31.41 12.76 5.03
N TYR A 91 30.30 12.04 4.81
CA TYR A 91 29.52 12.10 3.56
C TYR A 91 29.18 13.55 3.17
N PHE A 92 28.56 14.30 4.06
CA PHE A 92 28.13 15.67 3.78
C PHE A 92 29.30 16.63 3.55
N SER A 93 30.40 16.48 4.28
CA SER A 93 31.61 17.28 4.08
C SER A 93 32.24 17.01 2.71
N SER A 94 32.34 15.73 2.30
CA SER A 94 32.84 15.36 0.98
C SER A 94 31.92 15.83 -0.15
N LEU A 95 30.61 15.78 0.07
CA LEU A 95 29.60 16.22 -0.90
C LEU A 95 29.64 17.74 -1.07
N GLU A 96 29.78 18.50 0.00
CA GLU A 96 29.94 19.95 -0.03
C GLU A 96 31.21 20.34 -0.79
N GLU A 97 32.33 19.69 -0.47
CA GLU A 97 33.61 19.93 -1.14
C GLU A 97 33.54 19.60 -2.63
N GLN A 98 32.96 18.45 -3.00
CA GLN A 98 32.75 18.07 -4.40
C GLN A 98 31.81 19.03 -5.14
N SER A 99 30.72 19.46 -4.48
CA SER A 99 29.77 20.42 -5.07
C SER A 99 30.46 21.75 -5.35
N LEU A 100 31.20 22.30 -4.38
CA LEU A 100 31.96 23.53 -4.54
C LEU A 100 33.06 23.40 -5.59
N ALA A 101 33.75 22.26 -5.65
CA ALA A 101 34.75 21.96 -6.67
C ALA A 101 34.12 21.95 -8.07
N ASN A 102 32.97 21.30 -8.24
CA ASN A 102 32.25 21.24 -9.51
C ASN A 102 31.78 22.63 -9.98
N VAL A 103 31.28 23.46 -9.07
CA VAL A 103 30.90 24.85 -9.38
C VAL A 103 32.12 25.67 -9.80
N LYS A 104 33.25 25.53 -9.09
CA LYS A 104 34.52 26.21 -9.46
C LYS A 104 35.04 25.75 -10.83
N ILE A 105 35.01 24.45 -11.11
CA ILE A 105 35.42 23.89 -12.40
C ILE A 105 34.52 24.45 -13.50
N ARG A 106 33.19 24.44 -13.34
CA ARG A 106 32.27 25.00 -14.33
C ARG A 106 32.44 26.50 -14.57
N LYS A 107 32.79 27.27 -13.54
CA LYS A 107 33.07 28.71 -13.68
C LYS A 107 34.37 28.99 -14.42
N ASN A 108 35.36 28.12 -14.29
CA ASN A 108 36.72 28.34 -14.83
C ASN A 108 36.99 27.58 -16.14
N ALA A 109 36.23 26.53 -16.45
CA ALA A 109 36.33 25.78 -17.69
C ALA A 109 35.37 26.38 -18.73
N VAL A 110 35.92 27.25 -19.59
CA VAL A 110 35.19 27.88 -20.70
C VAL A 110 34.95 26.91 -21.87
N GLU A 111 35.78 25.86 -21.98
CA GLU A 111 35.67 24.84 -23.03
C GLU A 111 35.57 23.44 -22.41
N PRO A 112 34.83 22.51 -23.06
CA PRO A 112 34.89 21.10 -22.68
C PRO A 112 36.31 20.58 -22.94
N GLY A 113 37.11 20.47 -21.88
CA GLY A 113 38.54 20.11 -21.97
C GLY A 113 38.86 18.72 -22.55
N PHE A 114 37.83 17.95 -22.92
CA PHE A 114 37.96 16.68 -23.63
C PHE A 114 37.13 16.72 -24.90
N ALA A 115 37.81 16.71 -26.04
CA ALA A 115 37.18 16.45 -27.33
C ALA A 115 37.11 14.94 -27.56
N VAL A 116 35.97 14.48 -28.07
CA VAL A 116 35.85 13.09 -28.51
C VAL A 116 36.72 12.91 -29.76
N PRO A 117 37.57 11.85 -29.83
CA PRO A 117 38.36 11.57 -31.03
C PRO A 117 37.47 11.41 -32.26
N GLU A 118 37.99 11.81 -33.41
CA GLU A 118 37.34 11.57 -34.70
C GLU A 118 37.02 10.07 -34.85
N HIS A 119 35.80 9.75 -35.30
CA HIS A 119 35.29 8.38 -35.48
C HIS A 119 35.13 7.52 -34.21
N TYR A 120 35.13 8.12 -33.00
CA TYR A 120 34.83 7.38 -31.76
C TYR A 120 33.48 6.65 -31.82
N PHE A 121 32.42 7.36 -32.19
CA PHE A 121 31.07 6.79 -32.23
C PHE A 121 30.88 5.78 -33.38
N ASP A 122 31.62 5.94 -34.47
CA ASP A 122 31.61 5.00 -35.61
C ASP A 122 32.17 3.62 -35.21
N THR A 123 33.17 3.59 -34.32
CA THR A 123 33.81 2.35 -33.85
C THR A 123 33.25 1.82 -32.53
N LEU A 124 32.52 2.66 -31.77
CA LEU A 124 31.96 2.30 -30.47
C LEU A 124 31.00 1.11 -30.55
N GLN A 125 30.06 1.15 -31.50
CA GLN A 125 29.06 0.09 -31.67
C GLN A 125 29.72 -1.25 -31.99
N ASN A 126 30.71 -1.24 -32.88
CA ASN A 126 31.46 -2.45 -33.28
C ASN A 126 32.26 -3.02 -32.09
N ARG A 127 32.85 -2.16 -31.25
CA ARG A 127 33.59 -2.58 -30.05
C ARG A 127 32.67 -3.18 -28.98
N ILE A 128 31.48 -2.63 -28.77
CA ILE A 128 30.50 -3.16 -27.81
C ILE A 128 30.00 -4.53 -28.28
N THR A 129 29.64 -4.66 -29.55
CA THR A 129 29.13 -5.91 -30.12
C THR A 129 30.17 -7.03 -30.11
N ASP A 130 31.42 -6.74 -30.48
CA ASP A 130 32.53 -7.71 -30.40
C ASP A 130 32.76 -8.23 -28.97
N ARG A 131 32.74 -7.34 -27.98
CA ARG A 131 32.94 -7.71 -26.56
C ARG A 131 31.76 -8.44 -25.93
N THR A 132 30.54 -8.18 -26.39
CA THR A 132 29.32 -8.76 -25.79
C THR A 132 28.88 -10.03 -26.49
N SER A 133 29.13 -10.18 -27.79
CA SER A 133 28.81 -11.39 -28.55
C SER A 133 29.79 -12.54 -28.27
N ARG A 134 31.06 -12.23 -28.00
CA ARG A 134 32.09 -13.22 -27.64
C ARG A 134 32.04 -13.63 -26.17
N ARG A 135 30.86 -14.03 -25.67
CA ARG A 135 30.79 -14.74 -24.38
C ARG A 135 31.15 -16.19 -24.66
N GLU A 136 32.41 -16.55 -24.41
CA GLU A 136 32.82 -17.96 -24.47
C GLU A 136 31.88 -18.76 -23.57
N ALA A 137 31.20 -19.74 -24.16
CA ALA A 137 30.25 -20.59 -23.48
C ALA A 137 31.01 -21.33 -22.36
N THR A 138 30.97 -20.78 -21.15
CA THR A 138 31.42 -21.51 -19.98
C THR A 138 30.58 -22.77 -19.91
N LEU A 139 31.24 -23.93 -19.86
CA LEU A 139 30.59 -25.22 -19.67
C LEU A 139 29.91 -25.21 -18.30
N VAL A 140 28.67 -24.68 -18.25
CA VAL A 140 27.81 -24.78 -17.09
C VAL A 140 27.42 -26.24 -16.98
N ARG A 141 28.19 -26.98 -16.18
CA ARG A 141 27.89 -28.36 -15.83
C ARG A 141 26.59 -28.36 -15.01
N LYS A 142 25.47 -28.65 -15.66
CA LYS A 142 24.19 -28.87 -14.98
C LYS A 142 24.37 -30.04 -13.99
N ILE A 143 24.36 -29.74 -12.70
CA ILE A 143 24.35 -30.75 -11.64
C ILE A 143 22.93 -31.34 -11.63
N SER A 144 22.74 -32.46 -12.34
CA SER A 144 21.51 -33.23 -12.27
C SER A 144 21.44 -33.95 -10.92
N ARG A 145 20.51 -33.56 -10.05
CA ARG A 145 20.20 -34.32 -8.83
C ARG A 145 19.61 -35.69 -9.20
N PRO A 146 19.99 -36.79 -8.53
CA PRO A 146 19.45 -38.12 -8.85
C PRO A 146 18.00 -38.23 -8.36
N THR A 147 17.05 -37.94 -9.25
CA THR A 147 15.59 -38.01 -9.00
C THR A 147 15.10 -39.42 -8.60
N LYS A 148 15.89 -40.47 -8.86
CA LYS A 148 15.53 -41.86 -8.56
C LYS A 148 15.42 -42.18 -7.07
N TRP A 149 16.10 -41.42 -6.21
CA TRP A 149 16.09 -41.64 -4.76
C TRP A 149 14.86 -41.02 -4.08
N VAL A 150 14.30 -39.97 -4.70
CA VAL A 150 13.09 -39.29 -4.22
C VAL A 150 11.87 -40.21 -4.36
N GLY A 151 11.80 -41.03 -5.41
CA GLY A 151 10.71 -41.99 -5.61
C GLY A 151 10.66 -43.07 -4.52
N TYR A 152 11.82 -43.57 -4.07
CA TYR A 152 11.88 -44.56 -2.98
C TYR A 152 11.52 -43.95 -1.63
N ALA A 153 12.01 -42.72 -1.35
CA ALA A 153 11.66 -42.01 -0.13
C ALA A 153 10.16 -41.74 -0.02
N ALA A 154 9.52 -41.29 -1.10
CA ALA A 154 8.07 -41.06 -1.14
C ALA A 154 7.27 -42.35 -0.88
N ALA A 155 7.65 -43.47 -1.50
CA ALA A 155 6.98 -44.76 -1.28
C ALA A 155 7.12 -45.25 0.17
N ALA A 156 8.30 -45.08 0.78
CA ALA A 156 8.52 -45.46 2.18
C ALA A 156 7.69 -44.61 3.15
N CYS A 157 7.54 -43.30 2.91
CA CYS A 157 6.66 -42.43 3.69
C CYS A 157 5.21 -42.88 3.62
N ILE A 158 4.72 -43.20 2.40
CA ILE A 158 3.35 -43.67 2.19
C ILE A 158 3.13 -45.03 2.90
N ALA A 159 4.07 -45.95 2.80
CA ALA A 159 4.01 -47.25 3.49
C ALA A 159 4.06 -47.11 5.02
N MET A 160 4.86 -46.17 5.53
CA MET A 160 4.95 -45.87 6.96
C MET A 160 3.63 -45.29 7.48
N VAL A 161 3.01 -44.33 6.77
CA VAL A 161 1.71 -43.77 7.16
C VAL A 161 0.64 -44.86 7.15
N MET A 162 0.54 -45.64 6.07
CA MET A 162 -0.44 -46.73 6.00
C MET A 162 -0.19 -47.80 7.06
N GLY A 163 1.06 -48.12 7.37
CA GLY A 163 1.42 -49.06 8.42
C GLY A 163 1.06 -48.58 9.82
N ILE A 164 1.32 -47.30 10.12
CA ILE A 164 0.95 -46.68 11.40
C ILE A 164 -0.58 -46.65 11.54
N THR A 165 -1.32 -46.21 10.51
CA THR A 165 -2.79 -46.19 10.53
C THR A 165 -3.38 -47.59 10.68
N GLY A 166 -2.81 -48.60 10.02
CA GLY A 166 -3.26 -49.99 10.13
C GLY A 166 -3.03 -50.58 11.52
N ILE A 167 -1.89 -50.31 12.15
CA ILE A 167 -1.61 -50.76 13.53
C ILE A 167 -2.49 -50.01 14.53
N PHE A 168 -2.68 -48.70 14.39
CA PHE A 168 -3.58 -47.94 15.25
C PHE A 168 -5.03 -48.43 15.13
N ARG A 169 -5.52 -48.73 13.93
CA ARG A 169 -6.87 -49.30 13.72
C ARG A 169 -7.08 -50.69 14.34
N LEU A 170 -6.04 -51.50 14.46
CA LEU A 170 -6.10 -52.83 15.08
C LEU A 170 -5.92 -52.78 16.60
N VAL A 171 -5.28 -51.74 17.12
CA VAL A 171 -5.14 -51.50 18.57
C VAL A 171 -6.40 -50.81 19.13
N ASP A 172 -7.14 -50.11 18.28
CA ASP A 172 -8.29 -49.26 18.65
C ASP A 172 -9.64 -49.94 18.36
N ASP A 173 -9.80 -51.19 18.83
CA ASP A 173 -11.06 -51.95 18.78
C ASP A 173 -12.09 -51.43 19.82
N GLY A 174 -12.10 -50.11 20.05
CA GLY A 174 -12.87 -49.46 21.12
C GLY A 174 -12.98 -47.94 21.08
N ALA A 175 -12.71 -47.27 19.95
CA ALA A 175 -12.94 -45.82 19.84
C ALA A 175 -14.09 -45.51 18.87
N GLU A 176 -15.19 -45.04 19.48
CA GLU A 176 -16.26 -44.27 18.86
C GLU A 176 -15.70 -43.31 17.80
N THR A 177 -16.26 -43.35 16.59
CA THR A 177 -16.07 -42.33 15.56
C THR A 177 -16.62 -41.01 16.09
N SER A 178 -15.78 -40.27 16.82
CA SER A 178 -16.08 -38.89 17.20
C SER A 178 -16.14 -38.07 15.91
N SER A 179 -17.34 -37.57 15.60
CA SER A 179 -17.58 -36.64 14.51
C SER A 179 -16.57 -35.50 14.59
N PRO A 180 -15.70 -35.30 13.59
CA PRO A 180 -14.62 -34.29 13.64
C PRO A 180 -15.14 -32.85 13.76
N LEU A 181 -16.45 -32.64 13.58
CA LEU A 181 -17.12 -31.36 13.80
C LEU A 181 -17.42 -31.07 15.28
N ALA A 182 -17.57 -32.10 16.13
CA ALA A 182 -17.88 -31.91 17.55
C ALA A 182 -16.68 -31.41 18.38
N SER A 183 -15.46 -31.54 17.84
CA SER A 183 -14.22 -31.07 18.46
C SER A 183 -13.82 -29.65 18.04
N VAL A 184 -14.55 -29.01 17.13
CA VAL A 184 -14.27 -27.62 16.75
C VAL A 184 -14.83 -26.71 17.83
N SER A 185 -13.96 -25.86 18.40
CA SER A 185 -14.40 -24.94 19.45
C SER A 185 -15.21 -23.78 18.89
N ASP A 186 -16.18 -23.27 19.65
CA ASP A 186 -16.98 -22.10 19.26
C ASP A 186 -16.09 -20.91 18.87
N GLN A 187 -14.92 -20.77 19.50
CA GLN A 187 -13.96 -19.71 19.20
C GLN A 187 -13.29 -19.89 17.83
N GLU A 188 -13.02 -21.11 17.41
CA GLU A 188 -12.50 -21.41 16.07
C GLU A 188 -13.53 -21.13 14.99
N ILE A 189 -14.80 -21.47 15.26
CA ILE A 189 -15.92 -21.19 14.38
C ILE A 189 -16.10 -19.68 14.23
N LEU A 190 -16.09 -18.93 15.34
CA LEU A 190 -16.18 -17.47 15.33
C LEU A 190 -15.00 -16.83 14.58
N ASN A 191 -13.78 -17.30 14.79
CA ASN A 191 -12.59 -16.77 14.12
C ASN A 191 -12.61 -17.06 12.60
N TYR A 192 -13.08 -18.23 12.19
CA TYR A 192 -13.28 -18.55 10.77
C TYR A 192 -14.33 -17.64 10.14
N LEU A 193 -15.46 -17.43 10.81
CA LEU A 193 -16.53 -16.53 10.36
C LEU A 193 -16.09 -15.08 10.31
N GLU A 194 -15.22 -14.63 11.22
CA GLU A 194 -14.68 -13.27 11.20
C GLU A 194 -13.65 -13.08 10.08
N LEU A 195 -12.83 -14.10 9.81
CA LEU A 195 -11.78 -14.04 8.80
C LEU A 195 -12.31 -14.16 7.36
N TYR A 196 -13.38 -14.94 7.16
CA TYR A 196 -13.96 -15.21 5.84
C TYR A 196 -15.37 -14.63 5.65
N GLY A 197 -15.96 -14.03 6.69
CA GLY A 197 -17.28 -13.41 6.62
C GLY A 197 -17.26 -12.15 5.77
N THR A 198 -17.98 -12.18 4.65
CA THR A 198 -18.14 -11.03 3.77
C THR A 198 -19.30 -10.16 4.27
N ALA A 199 -19.27 -8.84 4.05
CA ALA A 199 -20.34 -7.93 4.50
C ALA A 199 -21.73 -8.31 3.96
N ASN A 200 -21.79 -9.00 2.82
CA ASN A 200 -23.01 -9.54 2.24
C ASN A 200 -23.60 -10.72 3.03
N ASP A 201 -22.74 -11.52 3.68
CA ASP A 201 -23.16 -12.69 4.45
C ASP A 201 -23.92 -12.28 5.71
N MET A 202 -23.51 -11.18 6.35
CA MET A 202 -24.21 -10.65 7.53
C MET A 202 -25.61 -10.12 7.19
N ILE A 203 -25.77 -9.52 6.00
CA ILE A 203 -27.08 -9.06 5.50
C ILE A 203 -27.96 -10.28 5.19
N TYR A 204 -27.42 -11.27 4.47
CA TYR A 204 -28.13 -12.50 4.12
C TYR A 204 -28.59 -13.29 5.36
N ILE A 205 -27.72 -13.45 6.36
CA ILE A 205 -28.06 -14.11 7.63
C ILE A 205 -29.14 -13.32 8.38
N SER A 206 -29.08 -11.98 8.37
CA SER A 206 -30.09 -11.16 9.03
C SER A 206 -31.46 -11.20 8.36
N GLU A 207 -31.51 -11.35 7.03
CA GLU A 207 -32.76 -11.46 6.28
C GLU A 207 -33.42 -12.83 6.41
N HIS A 208 -32.64 -13.89 6.66
CA HIS A 208 -33.13 -15.27 6.77
C HIS A 208 -33.08 -15.83 8.20
N LEU A 209 -32.76 -14.99 9.20
CA LEU A 209 -32.61 -15.42 10.59
C LEU A 209 -33.90 -16.02 11.17
N ASP A 210 -35.06 -15.53 10.70
CA ASP A 210 -36.38 -16.02 11.09
C ASP A 210 -36.80 -17.33 10.36
N ASP A 211 -36.15 -17.68 9.24
CA ASP A 211 -36.44 -18.91 8.48
C ASP A 211 -35.71 -20.15 9.05
N PHE A 212 -34.75 -19.97 9.96
CA PHE A 212 -33.99 -21.06 10.58
C PHE A 212 -34.73 -21.79 11.73
N ASP A 213 -35.91 -21.32 12.12
CA ASP A 213 -36.72 -21.96 13.17
C ASP A 213 -37.47 -23.22 12.68
N GLU A 214 -37.34 -23.62 11.40
CA GLU A 214 -37.81 -24.94 10.96
C GLU A 214 -36.79 -26.05 11.28
N PRO A 215 -37.15 -27.05 12.10
CA PRO A 215 -36.22 -28.08 12.56
C PRO A 215 -35.92 -29.15 11.49
N ASN A 216 -36.20 -28.93 10.20
CA ASN A 216 -36.11 -30.02 9.21
C ASN A 216 -35.64 -29.64 7.80
N ILE A 217 -34.52 -28.92 7.70
CA ILE A 217 -33.77 -28.79 6.43
C ILE A 217 -33.27 -30.18 5.92
N SER A 218 -33.28 -31.20 6.78
CA SER A 218 -32.87 -32.57 6.48
C SER A 218 -33.91 -33.40 5.72
N GLU A 219 -35.20 -33.05 5.72
CA GLU A 219 -36.25 -33.96 5.21
C GLU A 219 -36.43 -33.88 3.69
N GLY A 220 -35.93 -32.81 3.06
CA GLY A 220 -36.09 -32.54 1.64
C GLY A 220 -34.94 -33.00 0.74
N ILE A 221 -33.81 -33.41 1.31
CA ILE A 221 -32.60 -33.77 0.55
C ILE A 221 -32.37 -35.27 0.72
N SER A 222 -32.57 -36.03 -0.35
CA SER A 222 -32.28 -37.46 -0.30
C SER A 222 -30.78 -37.69 -0.24
N GLU A 223 -30.36 -38.73 0.49
CA GLU A 223 -28.95 -39.13 0.60
C GLU A 223 -28.32 -39.42 -0.78
N VAL A 224 -29.15 -39.87 -1.72
CA VAL A 224 -28.77 -40.10 -3.12
C VAL A 224 -28.42 -38.79 -3.85
N ASP A 225 -29.16 -37.71 -3.59
CA ASP A 225 -28.89 -36.42 -4.21
C ASP A 225 -27.59 -35.80 -3.67
N LEU A 226 -27.29 -36.03 -2.38
CA LEU A 226 -26.03 -35.63 -1.75
C LEU A 226 -24.83 -36.37 -2.34
N GLU A 227 -24.94 -37.69 -2.54
CA GLU A 227 -23.89 -38.49 -3.18
C GLU A 227 -23.64 -38.04 -4.63
N ALA A 228 -24.72 -37.78 -5.39
CA ALA A 228 -24.62 -37.32 -6.77
C ALA A 228 -23.92 -35.96 -6.87
N TYR A 229 -24.22 -35.03 -5.95
CA TYR A 229 -23.59 -33.71 -5.91
C TYR A 229 -22.11 -33.76 -5.54
N LEU A 230 -21.74 -34.55 -4.53
CA LEU A 230 -20.34 -34.74 -4.11
C LEU A 230 -19.50 -35.35 -5.23
N ASN A 231 -20.04 -36.32 -5.96
CA ASN A 231 -19.33 -36.96 -7.06
C ASN A 231 -19.19 -36.05 -8.29
N HIS A 232 -19.96 -34.96 -8.37
CA HIS A 232 -19.91 -34.01 -9.49
C HIS A 232 -19.10 -32.74 -9.17
N THR A 233 -18.75 -32.52 -7.90
CA THR A 233 -18.03 -31.32 -7.43
C THR A 233 -16.58 -31.58 -7.01
N LEU A 234 -16.17 -32.84 -6.89
CA LEU A 234 -14.79 -33.31 -6.69
C LEU A 234 -14.21 -33.91 -7.99
#